data_AF-A0A951PFY7-F1
#
_entry.id   AF-A0A951PFY7-F1
#
_cell.length_a   1.000
_cell.length_b   1.000
_cell.length_c   1.000
_cell.angle_alpha   90.00
_cell.angle_beta   90.00
_cell.angle_gamma   90.00
#
_symmetry.space_group_name_H-M   'P 1'
#
loop_
_entity.id
_entity.type
_entity.pdbx_description
1 polymer ?
#
loop_
_entity_poly.entity_id
_entity_poly.type
_entity_poly.pdbx_seq_one_letter_code
_entity_poly.pdbx_strand_id
1 'polypeptide(L)'
;MSPFNSEQKSSNLKSVKSDSVSREEIREFDLHNQLAKLALPLAHAWKDNHPNAQPGSEADLDECVLAVAIEMAVAGEAVGGPMGALIAAGGGIAAAGVACRRVL
;
A
#
# COMPACT_ATOMS: atom_id res chain seq x y z
N MET A 1 59.16 -22.40 16.86
CA MET A 1 57.97 -23.21 16.49
C MET A 1 56.81 -22.74 17.36
N SER A 2 55.75 -22.26 16.71
CA SER A 2 54.45 -21.76 17.21
C SER A 2 53.65 -22.86 17.99
N PRO A 3 52.47 -22.62 18.62
CA PRO A 3 51.49 -21.59 18.23
C PRO A 3 50.47 -20.96 19.23
N PHE A 4 49.80 -19.91 18.71
CA PHE A 4 48.38 -19.48 18.87
C PHE A 4 47.79 -19.12 20.25
N ASN A 5 47.34 -17.87 20.45
CA ASN A 5 45.96 -17.47 20.12
C ASN A 5 45.66 -15.98 20.30
N SER A 6 44.69 -15.55 19.50
CA SER A 6 44.23 -14.20 19.18
C SER A 6 43.38 -13.58 20.31
N GLU A 7 43.75 -12.41 20.83
CA GLU A 7 42.84 -11.61 21.66
C GLU A 7 41.98 -10.70 20.78
N GLN A 8 40.69 -11.03 20.77
CA GLN A 8 39.62 -10.30 20.13
C GLN A 8 39.57 -8.86 20.64
N LYS A 9 39.89 -7.90 19.78
CA LYS A 9 39.47 -6.51 19.95
C LYS A 9 38.15 -6.32 19.21
N SER A 10 37.04 -6.77 19.79
CA SER A 10 35.70 -6.34 19.38
C SER A 10 35.48 -4.93 19.92
N SER A 11 35.88 -3.94 19.14
CA SER A 11 35.49 -2.55 19.35
C SER A 11 33.97 -2.46 19.41
N ASN A 12 33.47 -1.98 20.54
CA ASN A 12 32.11 -1.53 20.83
C ASN A 12 31.45 -0.80 19.64
N LEU A 13 30.80 -1.54 18.75
CA LEU A 13 29.69 -1.00 17.99
C LEU A 13 28.51 -0.98 18.96
N LYS A 14 28.17 0.21 19.45
CA LYS A 14 26.88 0.46 20.10
C LYS A 14 25.83 -0.14 19.17
N SER A 15 25.24 -1.24 19.60
CA SER A 15 24.08 -1.83 18.96
C SER A 15 23.04 -0.72 18.88
N VAL A 16 22.94 -0.08 17.72
CA VAL A 16 21.81 0.76 17.39
C VAL A 16 20.64 -0.19 17.55
N LYS A 17 19.80 0.05 18.56
CA LYS A 17 18.57 -0.72 18.76
C LYS A 17 17.84 -0.65 17.42
N SER A 18 17.95 -1.72 16.66
CA SER A 18 17.09 -2.00 15.52
C SER A 18 15.72 -2.14 16.14
N ASP A 19 14.91 -1.10 16.09
CA ASP A 19 13.51 -1.20 16.50
C ASP A 19 12.91 -2.36 15.70
N SER A 20 12.55 -3.42 16.42
CA SER A 20 12.04 -4.63 15.80
C SER A 20 10.64 -4.33 15.28
N VAL A 21 10.47 -4.38 13.95
CA VAL A 21 9.15 -4.24 13.33
C VAL A 21 8.23 -5.32 13.87
N SER A 22 7.06 -4.91 14.37
CA SER A 22 6.04 -5.79 14.91
C SER A 22 5.37 -6.61 13.80
N ARG A 23 4.75 -7.73 14.18
CA ARG A 23 4.03 -8.58 13.22
C ARG A 23 2.81 -7.86 12.65
N GLU A 24 2.22 -6.97 13.43
CA GLU A 24 1.06 -6.16 13.10
C GLU A 24 1.42 -5.14 12.00
N GLU A 25 2.54 -4.44 12.13
CA GLU A 25 3.03 -3.50 11.11
C GLU A 25 3.30 -4.20 9.76
N ILE A 26 3.85 -5.42 9.80
CA ILE A 26 4.09 -6.21 8.58
C ILE A 26 2.76 -6.55 7.89
N ARG A 27 1.73 -6.90 8.66
CA ARG A 27 0.39 -7.23 8.12
C ARG A 27 -0.29 -6.02 7.53
N GLU A 28 -0.22 -4.87 8.20
CA GLU A 28 -0.78 -3.61 7.70
C GLU A 28 -0.09 -3.18 6.40
N PHE A 29 1.23 -3.31 6.33
CA PHE A 29 2.00 -3.03 5.12
C PHE A 29 1.61 -3.96 3.95
N ASP A 30 1.43 -5.26 4.22
CA ASP A 30 0.97 -6.20 3.18
C ASP A 30 -0.44 -5.87 2.69
N LEU A 31 -1.36 -5.54 3.61
CA LEU A 31 -2.71 -5.09 3.28
C LEU A 31 -2.68 -3.85 2.37
N HIS A 32 -1.93 -2.81 2.74
CA HIS A 32 -1.82 -1.61 1.92
C HIS A 32 -1.24 -1.89 0.53
N ASN A 33 -0.26 -2.79 0.42
CA ASN A 33 0.29 -3.20 -0.87
C ASN A 33 -0.74 -3.96 -1.72
N GLN A 34 -1.55 -4.83 -1.11
CA GLN A 34 -2.61 -5.53 -1.83
C GLN A 34 -3.69 -4.57 -2.34
N LEU A 35 -4.12 -3.62 -1.50
CA LEU A 35 -5.08 -2.58 -1.90
C LEU A 35 -4.52 -1.70 -3.02
N ALA A 36 -3.25 -1.32 -2.95
CA ALA A 36 -2.60 -0.53 -4.00
C ALA A 36 -2.54 -1.27 -5.34
N LYS A 37 -2.30 -2.60 -5.32
CA LYS A 37 -2.31 -3.44 -6.54
C LYS A 37 -3.69 -3.52 -7.18
N LEU A 38 -4.76 -3.45 -6.39
CA LEU A 38 -6.14 -3.40 -6.90
C LEU A 38 -6.50 -2.00 -7.42
N ALA A 39 -6.12 -0.95 -6.69
CA ALA A 39 -6.53 0.42 -6.98
C ALA A 39 -5.89 0.99 -8.26
N LEU A 40 -4.61 0.69 -8.53
CA LEU A 40 -3.88 1.33 -9.63
C LEU A 40 -4.44 0.99 -11.03
N PRO A 41 -4.73 -0.27 -11.37
CA PRO A 41 -5.36 -0.59 -12.65
C PRO A 41 -6.74 0.04 -12.82
N LEU A 42 -7.52 0.11 -11.74
CA LEU A 42 -8.85 0.74 -11.74
C LEU A 42 -8.75 2.25 -12.00
N ALA A 43 -7.78 2.93 -11.39
CA ALA A 43 -7.54 4.34 -11.62
C ALA A 43 -7.12 4.63 -13.07
N HIS A 44 -6.25 3.77 -13.65
CA HIS A 44 -5.92 3.87 -15.08
C HIS A 44 -7.14 3.66 -15.97
N ALA A 45 -7.96 2.64 -15.70
CA ALA A 45 -9.19 2.40 -16.45
C ALA A 45 -10.17 3.58 -16.33
N TRP A 46 -10.27 4.20 -15.15
CA TRP A 46 -11.06 5.41 -14.97
C TRP A 46 -10.51 6.55 -15.84
N LYS A 47 -9.20 6.82 -15.81
CA LYS A 47 -8.56 7.88 -16.62
C LYS A 47 -8.78 7.66 -18.13
N ASP A 48 -8.65 6.43 -18.60
CA ASP A 48 -8.86 6.07 -20.00
C ASP A 48 -10.31 6.32 -20.45
N ASN A 49 -11.28 6.11 -19.55
CA ASN A 49 -12.70 6.38 -19.80
C ASN A 49 -13.09 7.86 -19.62
N HIS A 50 -12.23 8.68 -19.01
CA HIS A 50 -12.45 10.10 -18.75
C HIS A 50 -11.34 10.94 -19.39
N PRO A 51 -11.25 10.99 -20.73
CA PRO A 51 -10.14 11.66 -21.43
C PRO A 51 -10.08 13.17 -21.17
N ASN A 52 -11.20 13.76 -20.74
CA ASN A 52 -11.31 15.19 -20.44
C ASN A 52 -10.96 15.54 -18.98
N ALA A 53 -10.71 14.55 -18.12
CA ALA A 53 -10.36 14.78 -16.73
C ALA A 53 -9.07 15.59 -16.62
N GLN A 54 -9.08 16.66 -15.83
CA GLN A 54 -7.99 17.62 -15.77
C GLN A 54 -6.97 17.26 -14.67
N PRO A 55 -5.66 17.35 -14.97
CA PRO A 55 -4.63 17.26 -13.94
C PRO A 55 -4.84 18.31 -12.84
N GLY A 56 -4.82 17.87 -11.58
CA GLY A 56 -4.98 18.74 -10.41
C GLY A 56 -6.39 19.26 -10.14
N SER A 57 -7.40 18.82 -10.90
CA SER A 57 -8.81 19.10 -10.62
C SER A 57 -9.27 18.27 -9.42
N GLU A 58 -9.72 18.95 -8.36
CA GLU A 58 -10.25 18.31 -7.16
C GLU A 58 -11.54 17.53 -7.47
N ALA A 59 -12.39 18.05 -8.35
CA ALA A 59 -13.63 17.38 -8.76
C ALA A 59 -13.35 16.07 -9.52
N ASP A 60 -12.42 16.08 -10.47
CA ASP A 60 -12.04 14.88 -11.22
C ASP A 60 -11.35 13.86 -10.30
N LEU A 61 -10.56 14.35 -9.34
CA LEU A 61 -9.93 13.49 -8.35
C LEU A 61 -10.97 12.81 -7.47
N ASP A 62 -11.93 13.55 -6.92
CA ASP A 62 -12.98 13.00 -6.06
C ASP A 62 -13.85 11.98 -6.80
N GLU A 63 -14.20 12.26 -8.06
CA GLU A 63 -14.95 11.34 -8.91
C GLU A 63 -14.16 10.05 -9.18
N CYS A 64 -12.87 10.16 -9.52
CA CYS A 64 -12.00 9.00 -9.68
C CYS A 64 -11.93 8.17 -8.38
N VAL A 65 -11.71 8.82 -7.24
CA VAL A 65 -11.56 8.13 -5.95
C VAL A 65 -12.84 7.40 -5.59
N LEU A 66 -14.00 8.03 -5.78
CA LEU A 66 -15.28 7.42 -5.51
C LEU A 66 -15.52 6.21 -6.43
N ALA A 67 -15.30 6.36 -7.73
CA ALA A 67 -15.49 5.28 -8.70
C ALA A 67 -14.57 4.08 -8.41
N VAL A 68 -13.27 4.34 -8.19
CA VAL A 68 -12.30 3.28 -7.88
C VAL A 68 -12.62 2.60 -6.55
N ALA A 69 -13.04 3.35 -5.52
CA ALA A 69 -13.42 2.77 -4.24
C ALA A 69 -14.65 1.86 -4.35
N ILE A 70 -15.64 2.22 -5.18
CA ILE A 70 -16.82 1.39 -5.45
C ILE A 70 -16.40 0.09 -6.14
N GLU A 71 -15.59 0.16 -7.20
CA GLU A 71 -15.10 -1.03 -7.91
C GLU A 71 -14.27 -1.94 -7.00
N MET A 72 -13.46 -1.36 -6.12
CA MET A 72 -12.76 -2.12 -5.09
C MET A 72 -13.74 -2.79 -4.13
N ALA A 73 -14.77 -2.09 -3.64
CA ALA A 73 -15.77 -2.66 -2.75
C ALA A 73 -16.49 -3.87 -3.38
N VAL A 74 -16.87 -3.77 -4.66
CA VAL A 74 -17.46 -4.87 -5.44
C VAL A 74 -16.49 -6.05 -5.55
N ALA A 75 -15.22 -5.79 -5.84
CA ALA A 75 -14.19 -6.84 -5.84
C ALA A 75 -14.02 -7.47 -4.44
N GLY A 76 -14.20 -6.69 -3.37
CA GLY A 76 -14.17 -7.14 -1.98
C GLY A 76 -15.19 -8.24 -1.68
N GLU A 77 -16.41 -8.12 -2.22
CA GLU A 77 -17.43 -9.17 -2.10
C GLU A 77 -16.97 -10.50 -2.71
N ALA A 78 -16.29 -10.44 -3.86
CA ALA A 78 -15.75 -11.61 -4.54
C ALA A 78 -14.51 -12.21 -3.85
N VAL A 79 -13.67 -11.37 -3.23
CA VAL A 79 -12.50 -11.83 -2.43
C VAL A 79 -12.96 -12.61 -1.20
N GLY A 80 -14.04 -12.17 -0.55
CA GLY A 80 -14.59 -12.81 0.64
C GLY A 80 -13.64 -12.77 1.85
N GLY A 81 -14.08 -13.37 2.96
CA GLY A 81 -13.32 -13.43 4.20
C GLY A 81 -13.03 -12.04 4.82
N PRO A 82 -12.08 -11.95 5.77
CA PRO A 82 -11.77 -10.71 6.47
C PRO A 82 -11.28 -9.58 5.57
N MET A 83 -10.51 -9.94 4.53
CA MET A 83 -10.01 -8.98 3.53
C MET A 83 -11.13 -8.42 2.67
N GLY A 84 -12.00 -9.28 2.15
CA GLY A 84 -13.17 -8.86 1.39
C GLY A 84 -14.09 -7.95 2.19
N ALA A 85 -14.34 -8.28 3.46
CA ALA A 85 -15.15 -7.45 4.36
C ALA A 85 -14.51 -6.07 4.61
N LEU A 86 -13.20 -6.00 4.80
CA LEU A 86 -12.48 -4.73 4.99
C LEU A 86 -12.54 -3.85 3.73
N ILE A 87 -12.38 -4.45 2.56
CA ILE A 87 -12.49 -3.74 1.28
C ILE A 87 -13.92 -3.23 1.07
N ALA A 88 -14.93 -4.08 1.27
CA ALA A 88 -16.35 -3.72 1.14
C ALA A 88 -16.78 -2.63 2.13
N ALA A 89 -16.17 -2.58 3.33
CA ALA A 89 -16.40 -1.53 4.32
C ALA A 89 -15.68 -0.20 4.00
N GLY A 90 -15.01 -0.08 2.85
CA GLY A 90 -14.33 1.13 2.41
C GLY A 90 -12.84 1.20 2.75
N GLY A 91 -12.22 0.11 3.21
CA GLY A 91 -10.77 0.06 3.48
C GLY A 91 -9.89 0.37 2.25
N GLY A 92 -10.46 0.30 1.05
CA GLY A 92 -9.77 0.66 -0.21
C GLY A 92 -9.67 2.16 -0.50
N ILE A 93 -10.40 3.04 0.20
CA ILE A 93 -10.51 4.47 -0.16
C ILE A 93 -9.15 5.17 -0.19
N ALA A 94 -8.29 4.91 0.80
CA ALA A 94 -6.96 5.53 0.84
C ALA A 94 -6.09 5.09 -0.35
N ALA A 95 -6.15 3.81 -0.73
CA ALA A 95 -5.44 3.28 -1.88
C ALA A 95 -5.99 3.84 -3.20
N ALA A 96 -7.32 3.98 -3.32
CA ALA A 96 -7.98 4.66 -4.43
C ALA A 96 -7.50 6.12 -4.56
N GLY A 97 -7.46 6.85 -3.44
CA GLY A 97 -6.91 8.20 -3.35
C GLY A 97 -5.49 8.34 -3.88
N VAL A 98 -4.60 7.45 -3.44
CA VAL A 98 -3.20 7.43 -3.91
C VAL A 98 -3.11 7.05 -5.38
N ALA A 99 -3.91 6.09 -5.84
CA ALA A 99 -3.91 5.65 -7.24
C ALA A 99 -4.43 6.75 -8.19
N CYS A 100 -5.56 7.37 -7.89
CA CYS A 100 -6.14 8.44 -8.70
C CYS A 100 -5.21 9.66 -8.81
N ARG A 101 -4.54 10.05 -7.71
CA ARG A 101 -3.52 11.12 -7.73
C ARG A 101 -2.29 10.82 -8.59
N ARG A 102 -2.04 9.56 -8.97
CA ARG A 102 -0.91 9.19 -9.84
C ARG A 102 -1.24 9.25 -11.32
N VAL A 103 -2.53 9.16 -11.67
CA VAL A 103 -2.98 9.06 -13.07
C VAL A 103 -3.65 10.35 -13.57
N LEU A 104 -3.99 11.25 -12.64
CA LEU A 104 -4.46 12.61 -12.90
C LEU A 104 -3.34 13.60 -12.64
#